data_AF-A0AAA9T3E7-F1
#
_entry.id   AF-A0AAA9T3E7-F1
#
_cell.length_a   1.000
_cell.length_b   1.000
_cell.length_c   1.000
_cell.angle_alpha   90.00
_cell.angle_beta   90.00
_cell.angle_gamma   90.00
#
_symmetry.space_group_name_H-M   'P 1'
#
loop_
_entity.id
_entity.type
_entity.pdbx_description
1 polymer ?
#
loop_
_entity_poly.entity_id
_entity_poly.type
_entity_poly.pdbx_seq_one_letter_code
_entity_poly.pdbx_strand_id
1 'polypeptide(L)'
;MERCNPLFVRCLKPNHKKEPGLFECDVVTAQLRYSGLLETVRIRKEGFPVRLPFQVFIDRYRCLVALQHNLPASGDMCVSVLSRLCTVTPNMYCVGVSKLFLKEHLHQLLEGMRDHVLCLAAVTLQRCLRGFFVQRRFRSLRRKIILLQSRARGYLARQRYQQMRRRLVKFRALVHTYTSHRRYLKLRAERRLRVEEAWLREQEELSKRQVVAVGHLEVPVELAGLLQAVAGLRTAQGPRVALVRTPRLRAEPRVTLPLDINNYPMAKFVRCHFKEPAFGMLTVPLRTPLTRLPAEYHVEAVGIFKLILRFMGDPQLHGARDHVFGSYIVQKGLAVPELRDEILAQLANQVWRNPSSHNAERGWLLLAACLSGFAPSPRLDKYLLKVPTSGCVRINHANTCEMPRGQAGGKRCVSTAVVSILIVLR
;
A
#
# COMPACT_ATOMS: atom_id res chain seq x y z
N MET A 1 -97.54 -19.86 33.86
CA MET A 1 -96.67 -21.04 34.12
C MET A 1 -96.53 -21.98 32.91
N GLU A 2 -97.46 -21.96 31.95
CA GLU A 2 -97.51 -22.93 30.83
C GLU A 2 -96.34 -22.87 29.82
N ARG A 3 -95.54 -21.80 29.84
CA ARG A 3 -94.36 -21.64 28.96
C ARG A 3 -93.03 -22.09 29.58
N CYS A 4 -93.03 -22.49 30.85
CA CYS A 4 -91.84 -22.92 31.59
C CYS A 4 -91.91 -24.42 31.88
N ASN A 5 -90.77 -25.06 32.17
CA ASN A 5 -90.76 -26.41 32.73
C ASN A 5 -90.89 -26.32 34.27
N PRO A 6 -92.06 -26.64 34.87
CA PRO A 6 -92.28 -26.43 36.30
C PRO A 6 -91.59 -27.50 37.15
N LEU A 7 -90.85 -27.04 38.16
CA LEU A 7 -90.32 -27.88 39.23
C LEU A 7 -91.26 -27.76 40.44
N PHE A 8 -91.72 -28.90 40.96
CA PHE A 8 -92.68 -28.93 42.06
C PHE A 8 -91.99 -29.29 43.37
N VAL A 9 -92.10 -28.40 44.37
CA VAL A 9 -91.72 -28.67 45.76
C VAL A 9 -93.00 -28.77 46.59
N ARG A 10 -93.16 -29.85 47.36
CA ARG A 10 -94.33 -30.07 48.22
C ARG A 10 -93.89 -30.06 49.68
N CYS A 11 -94.38 -29.07 50.43
CA CYS A 11 -94.12 -28.94 51.86
C CYS A 11 -95.16 -29.74 52.66
N LEU A 12 -94.71 -30.52 53.64
CA LEU A 12 -95.56 -31.32 54.53
C LEU A 12 -95.38 -30.85 55.98
N LYS A 13 -96.49 -30.70 56.70
CA LYS A 13 -96.52 -30.35 58.12
C LYS A 13 -96.46 -31.64 58.96
N PRO A 14 -95.43 -31.87 59.79
CA PRO A 14 -95.26 -33.15 60.48
C PRO A 14 -96.18 -33.36 61.68
N ASN A 15 -96.62 -32.29 62.36
CA ASN A 15 -97.53 -32.35 63.51
C ASN A 15 -98.29 -31.02 63.69
N HIS A 16 -99.43 -31.04 64.38
CA HIS A 16 -100.18 -29.80 64.68
C HIS A 16 -99.61 -28.99 65.84
N LYS A 17 -98.86 -29.63 66.75
CA LYS A 17 -98.29 -29.04 67.98
C LYS A 17 -97.12 -28.10 67.74
N LYS A 18 -96.60 -28.03 66.50
CA LYS A 18 -95.39 -27.28 66.11
C LYS A 18 -94.13 -27.74 66.87
N GLU A 19 -94.09 -29.01 67.27
CA GLU A 19 -92.95 -29.58 67.98
C GLU A 19 -91.90 -30.12 67.00
N PRO A 20 -90.61 -29.87 67.24
CA PRO A 20 -89.54 -30.49 66.44
C PRO A 20 -89.48 -32.00 66.73
N GLY A 21 -89.22 -32.81 65.70
CA GLY A 21 -89.04 -34.26 65.84
C GLY A 21 -90.32 -35.09 66.03
N LEU A 22 -91.48 -34.46 66.26
CA LEU A 22 -92.76 -35.16 66.37
C LEU A 22 -93.38 -35.41 64.99
N PHE A 23 -93.62 -36.67 64.64
CA PHE A 23 -94.26 -37.07 63.38
C PHE A 23 -95.61 -37.73 63.65
N GLU A 24 -96.70 -37.03 63.29
CA GLU A 24 -98.06 -37.53 63.41
C GLU A 24 -98.46 -38.21 62.08
N CYS A 25 -98.45 -39.55 62.07
CA CYS A 25 -98.73 -40.34 60.86
C CYS A 25 -100.04 -39.96 60.17
N ASP A 26 -101.12 -39.77 60.92
CA ASP A 26 -102.44 -39.46 60.34
C ASP A 26 -102.46 -38.09 59.65
N VAL A 27 -101.79 -37.11 60.25
CA VAL A 27 -101.69 -35.74 59.74
C VAL A 27 -100.89 -35.71 58.44
N VAL A 28 -99.76 -36.42 58.39
CA VAL A 28 -98.95 -36.51 57.18
C VAL A 28 -99.64 -37.37 56.11
N THR A 29 -100.29 -38.47 56.48
CA THR A 29 -101.00 -39.34 55.54
C THR A 29 -102.19 -38.62 54.90
N ALA A 30 -102.97 -37.86 55.67
CA ALA A 30 -104.03 -37.02 55.14
C ALA A 30 -103.46 -36.01 54.12
N GLN A 31 -102.35 -35.36 54.44
CA GLN A 31 -101.62 -34.46 53.52
C GLN A 31 -101.20 -35.14 52.23
N LEU A 32 -100.61 -36.33 52.30
CA LEU A 32 -100.20 -37.09 51.13
C LEU A 32 -101.39 -37.45 50.21
N ARG A 33 -102.57 -37.72 50.80
CA ARG A 33 -103.81 -38.02 50.07
C ARG A 33 -104.39 -36.77 49.41
N TYR A 34 -104.68 -35.70 50.16
CA TYR A 34 -105.33 -34.52 49.59
C TYR A 34 -104.42 -33.71 48.65
N SER A 35 -103.10 -33.75 48.86
CA SER A 35 -102.14 -33.10 47.95
C SER A 35 -101.94 -33.85 46.63
N GLY A 36 -102.52 -35.05 46.51
CA GLY A 36 -102.36 -35.93 45.36
C GLY A 36 -100.96 -36.51 45.22
N LEU A 37 -100.11 -36.42 46.24
CA LEU A 37 -98.73 -36.89 46.17
C LEU A 37 -98.64 -38.38 45.87
N LEU A 38 -99.48 -39.21 46.50
CA LEU A 38 -99.53 -40.65 46.23
C LEU A 38 -99.90 -40.95 44.78
N GLU A 39 -100.87 -40.21 44.24
CA GLU A 39 -101.29 -40.37 42.84
C GLU A 39 -100.21 -39.91 41.87
N THR A 40 -99.52 -38.80 42.17
CA THR A 40 -98.38 -38.34 41.35
C THR A 40 -97.23 -39.33 41.34
N VAL A 41 -96.94 -39.99 42.47
CA VAL A 41 -95.93 -41.06 42.56
C VAL A 41 -96.39 -42.27 41.75
N ARG A 42 -97.66 -42.65 41.83
CA ARG A 42 -98.23 -43.75 41.04
C ARG A 42 -98.12 -43.49 39.54
N ILE A 43 -98.57 -42.33 39.07
CA ILE A 43 -98.49 -41.92 37.65
C ILE A 43 -97.05 -41.90 37.16
N ARG A 44 -96.09 -41.44 37.97
CA ARG A 44 -94.67 -41.44 37.59
C ARG A 44 -94.06 -42.84 37.59
N LYS A 45 -94.47 -43.71 38.52
CA LYS A 45 -93.97 -45.09 38.63
C LYS A 45 -94.52 -45.98 37.51
N GLU A 46 -95.81 -45.89 37.21
CA GLU A 46 -96.49 -46.67 36.17
C GLU A 46 -96.31 -46.05 34.78
N GLY A 47 -96.23 -44.72 34.68
CA GLY A 47 -96.07 -44.00 33.41
C GLY A 47 -94.61 -43.81 32.96
N PHE A 48 -94.45 -43.00 31.90
CA PHE A 48 -93.17 -42.70 31.26
C PHE A 48 -92.87 -41.19 31.37
N PRO A 49 -92.14 -40.75 32.41
CA PRO A 49 -91.92 -39.34 32.68
C PRO A 49 -91.01 -38.65 31.65
N VAL A 50 -90.09 -39.38 31.03
CA VAL A 50 -89.16 -38.84 30.04
C VAL A 50 -89.75 -39.00 28.64
N ARG A 51 -89.86 -37.89 27.90
CA ARG A 51 -90.50 -37.83 26.57
C ARG A 51 -89.59 -37.10 25.60
N LEU A 52 -88.97 -37.82 24.67
CA LEU A 52 -87.98 -37.27 23.74
C LEU A 52 -88.46 -37.40 22.30
N PRO A 53 -88.46 -36.33 21.48
CA PRO A 53 -88.62 -36.46 20.04
C PRO A 53 -87.56 -37.39 19.43
N PHE A 54 -87.91 -38.15 18.39
CA PHE A 54 -86.99 -39.13 17.80
C PHE A 54 -85.65 -38.54 17.35
N GLN A 55 -85.67 -37.37 16.70
CA GLN A 55 -84.45 -36.68 16.28
C GLN A 55 -83.55 -36.33 17.46
N VAL A 56 -84.15 -35.76 18.52
CA VAL A 56 -83.40 -35.38 19.75
C VAL A 56 -82.78 -36.59 20.42
N PHE A 57 -83.47 -37.73 20.45
CA PHE A 57 -82.93 -38.98 20.99
C PHE A 57 -81.72 -39.47 20.19
N ILE A 58 -81.83 -39.53 18.86
CA ILE A 58 -80.75 -39.99 17.99
C ILE A 58 -79.54 -39.05 18.11
N ASP A 59 -79.73 -37.74 17.97
CA ASP A 59 -78.62 -36.78 18.04
C ASP A 59 -77.91 -36.82 19.39
N ARG A 60 -78.66 -37.01 20.48
CA ARG A 60 -78.11 -37.03 21.84
C ARG A 60 -77.31 -38.29 22.13
N TYR A 61 -77.78 -39.47 21.70
CA TYR A 61 -77.18 -40.76 22.03
C TYR A 61 -76.37 -41.39 20.89
N ARG A 62 -76.27 -40.78 19.71
CA ARG A 62 -75.42 -41.29 18.62
C ARG A 62 -73.95 -41.42 19.02
N CYS A 63 -73.46 -40.68 20.00
CA CYS A 63 -72.07 -40.80 20.43
C CYS A 63 -71.79 -42.15 21.10
N LEU A 64 -72.83 -42.84 21.58
CA LEU A 64 -72.73 -44.15 22.22
C LEU A 64 -72.74 -45.30 21.21
N VAL A 65 -73.36 -45.08 20.05
CA VAL A 65 -73.47 -46.09 19.00
C VAL A 65 -72.79 -45.51 17.77
N ALA A 66 -71.69 -46.11 17.31
CA ALA A 66 -70.95 -45.65 16.12
C ALA A 66 -71.82 -45.72 14.84
N LEU A 67 -72.78 -44.79 14.71
CA LEU A 67 -73.74 -44.69 13.63
C LEU A 67 -73.25 -43.68 12.60
N GLN A 68 -73.50 -44.00 11.33
CA GLN A 68 -73.25 -43.09 10.21
C GLN A 68 -74.14 -41.84 10.33
N HIS A 69 -73.65 -40.72 9.80
CA HIS A 69 -74.43 -39.48 9.71
C HIS A 69 -75.60 -39.68 8.72
N ASN A 70 -76.75 -39.05 9.01
CA ASN A 70 -77.98 -39.01 8.18
C ASN A 70 -78.92 -40.22 8.26
N LEU A 71 -79.25 -40.67 9.47
CA LEU A 71 -80.28 -41.70 9.68
C LEU A 71 -81.68 -41.07 9.80
N PRO A 72 -82.73 -41.71 9.25
CA PRO A 72 -84.11 -41.27 9.46
C PRO A 72 -84.49 -41.45 10.93
N ALA A 73 -85.06 -40.41 11.55
CA ALA A 73 -85.57 -40.50 12.91
C ALA A 73 -86.95 -41.15 12.95
N SER A 74 -86.94 -42.48 12.78
CA SER A 74 -88.09 -43.34 13.02
C SER A 74 -88.04 -43.94 14.43
N GLY A 75 -89.21 -44.30 14.96
CA GLY A 75 -89.32 -45.07 16.19
C GLY A 75 -88.49 -46.36 16.16
N ASP A 76 -88.50 -47.09 15.04
CA ASP A 76 -87.75 -48.34 14.87
C ASP A 76 -86.25 -48.13 15.01
N MET A 77 -85.73 -47.01 14.50
CA MET A 77 -84.32 -46.65 14.66
C MET A 77 -83.99 -46.34 16.13
N CYS A 78 -84.87 -45.63 16.84
CA CYS A 78 -84.67 -45.39 18.27
C CYS A 78 -84.63 -46.71 19.06
N VAL A 79 -85.49 -47.68 18.72
CA VAL A 79 -85.49 -49.01 19.35
C VAL A 79 -84.23 -49.81 19.01
N SER A 80 -83.78 -49.75 17.75
CA SER A 80 -82.51 -50.37 17.32
C SER A 80 -81.31 -49.80 18.07
N VAL A 81 -81.30 -48.48 18.34
CA VAL A 81 -80.26 -47.83 19.14
C VAL A 81 -80.33 -48.31 20.59
N LEU A 82 -81.52 -48.33 21.19
CA LEU A 82 -81.71 -48.79 22.57
C LEU A 82 -81.25 -50.24 22.78
N SER A 83 -81.63 -51.14 21.87
CA SER A 83 -81.28 -52.57 21.97
C SER A 83 -79.78 -52.82 21.81
N ARG A 84 -79.06 -51.96 21.08
CA ARG A 84 -77.60 -52.02 20.98
C ARG A 84 -76.87 -51.48 22.21
N LEU A 85 -77.50 -50.58 22.96
CA LEU A 85 -76.89 -49.93 24.13
C LEU A 85 -77.09 -50.72 25.42
N CYS A 86 -78.27 -51.30 25.60
CA CYS A 86 -78.63 -51.97 26.84
C CYS A 86 -79.71 -53.03 26.61
N THR A 87 -79.81 -53.98 27.53
CA THR A 87 -80.90 -54.96 27.57
C THR A 87 -82.18 -54.28 28.01
N VAL A 88 -83.00 -53.90 27.02
CA VAL A 88 -84.30 -53.26 27.25
C VAL A 88 -85.43 -54.27 27.26
N THR A 89 -86.29 -54.18 28.27
CA THR A 89 -87.59 -54.87 28.27
C THR A 89 -88.69 -53.93 27.74
N PRO A 90 -89.78 -54.47 27.15
CA PRO A 90 -90.86 -53.64 26.59
C PRO A 90 -91.53 -52.70 27.61
N ASN A 91 -91.43 -52.97 28.92
CA ASN A 91 -92.00 -52.11 29.97
C ASN A 91 -91.13 -50.88 30.31
N MET A 92 -89.91 -50.79 29.77
CA MET A 92 -88.97 -49.70 30.07
C MET A 92 -89.12 -48.51 29.11
N TYR A 93 -89.75 -48.72 27.95
CA TYR A 93 -89.96 -47.68 26.95
C TYR A 93 -91.28 -47.88 26.19
N CYS A 94 -91.79 -46.82 25.57
CA CYS A 94 -92.88 -46.88 24.61
C CYS A 94 -92.56 -46.00 23.41
N VAL A 95 -92.95 -46.45 22.21
CA VAL A 95 -92.78 -45.71 20.96
C VAL A 95 -94.10 -45.02 20.64
N GLY A 96 -94.11 -43.69 20.62
CA GLY A 96 -95.26 -42.90 20.16
C GLY A 96 -95.19 -42.60 18.67
N VAL A 97 -96.03 -41.69 18.19
CA VAL A 97 -96.03 -41.27 16.77
C VAL A 97 -94.78 -40.46 16.40
N SER A 98 -94.31 -39.59 17.31
CA SER A 98 -93.18 -38.68 17.06
C SER A 98 -92.14 -38.63 18.19
N LYS A 99 -92.40 -39.34 19.28
CA LYS A 99 -91.62 -39.26 20.53
C LYS A 99 -91.41 -40.66 21.10
N LEU A 100 -90.24 -40.84 21.69
CA LEU A 100 -89.87 -41.97 22.52
C LEU A 100 -90.17 -41.63 23.98
N PHE A 101 -90.87 -42.54 24.66
CA PHE A 101 -91.23 -42.43 26.06
C PHE A 101 -90.37 -43.40 26.86
N LEU A 102 -89.68 -42.91 27.89
CA LEU A 102 -88.71 -43.70 28.66
C LEU A 102 -89.03 -43.65 30.15
N LYS A 103 -88.75 -44.75 30.85
CA LYS A 103 -88.67 -44.75 32.31
C LYS A 103 -87.43 -43.96 32.76
N GLU A 104 -87.51 -43.40 33.96
CA GLU A 104 -86.45 -42.54 34.51
C GLU A 104 -85.11 -43.26 34.71
N HIS A 105 -85.14 -44.49 35.22
CA HIS A 105 -83.92 -45.30 35.39
C HIS A 105 -83.22 -45.60 34.07
N LEU A 106 -83.98 -45.86 32.98
CA LEU A 106 -83.41 -46.10 31.65
C LEU A 106 -82.77 -44.82 31.09
N HIS A 107 -83.42 -43.67 31.27
CA HIS A 107 -82.85 -42.39 30.85
C HIS A 107 -81.56 -42.05 31.61
N GLN A 108 -81.54 -42.25 32.93
CA GLN A 108 -80.33 -42.02 33.76
C GLN A 108 -79.17 -42.93 33.35
N LEU A 109 -79.45 -44.20 33.01
CA LEU A 109 -78.43 -45.12 32.50
C LEU A 109 -77.81 -44.60 31.19
N LEU A 110 -78.65 -44.16 30.24
CA LEU A 110 -78.18 -43.61 28.97
C LEU A 110 -77.38 -42.32 29.14
N GLU A 111 -77.80 -41.42 30.02
CA GLU A 111 -77.03 -40.21 30.35
C GLU A 111 -75.69 -40.56 31.00
N GLY A 112 -75.64 -41.52 31.92
CA GLY A 112 -74.39 -41.98 32.55
C GLY A 112 -73.40 -42.56 31.54
N MET A 113 -73.87 -43.40 30.61
CA MET A 113 -73.04 -43.90 29.50
C MET A 113 -72.51 -42.75 28.64
N ARG A 114 -73.38 -41.78 28.31
CA ARG A 114 -73.04 -40.64 27.46
C ARG A 114 -71.97 -39.76 28.11
N ASP A 115 -72.14 -39.43 29.38
CA ASP A 115 -71.20 -38.62 30.14
C ASP A 115 -69.83 -39.30 30.25
N HIS A 116 -69.79 -40.63 30.39
CA HIS A 116 -68.55 -41.38 30.38
C HIS A 116 -67.81 -41.26 29.03
N VAL A 117 -68.50 -41.46 27.91
CA VAL A 117 -67.91 -41.35 26.56
C VAL A 117 -67.44 -39.92 26.28
N LEU A 118 -68.21 -38.90 26.65
CA LEU A 118 -67.84 -37.50 26.49
C LEU A 118 -66.61 -37.12 27.33
N CYS A 119 -66.54 -37.59 28.58
CA CYS A 119 -65.37 -37.42 29.44
C CYS A 119 -64.13 -38.06 28.82
N LEU A 120 -64.21 -39.30 28.34
CA LEU A 120 -63.09 -39.98 27.69
C LEU A 120 -62.64 -39.28 26.40
N ALA A 121 -63.57 -38.78 25.60
CA ALA A 121 -63.26 -38.01 24.39
C ALA A 121 -62.52 -36.71 24.74
N ALA A 122 -63.01 -35.98 25.75
CA ALA A 122 -62.36 -34.75 26.22
C ALA A 122 -60.95 -35.03 26.75
N VAL A 123 -60.76 -36.07 27.57
CA VAL A 123 -59.43 -36.45 28.10
C VAL A 123 -58.48 -36.87 26.97
N THR A 124 -58.97 -37.63 25.99
CA THR A 124 -58.18 -38.00 24.80
C THR A 124 -57.74 -36.77 24.01
N LEU A 125 -58.65 -35.83 23.75
CA LEU A 125 -58.35 -34.58 23.06
C LEU A 125 -57.31 -33.77 23.83
N GLN A 126 -57.53 -33.58 25.14
CA GLN A 126 -56.60 -32.87 26.02
C GLN A 126 -55.22 -33.52 26.03
N ARG A 127 -55.15 -34.86 26.11
CA ARG A 127 -53.89 -35.62 26.06
C ARG A 127 -53.14 -35.36 24.77
N CYS A 128 -53.81 -35.48 23.63
CA CYS A 128 -53.23 -35.26 22.30
C CYS A 128 -52.73 -33.81 22.13
N LEU A 129 -53.54 -32.82 22.53
CA LEU A 129 -53.17 -31.42 22.43
C LEU A 129 -51.99 -31.06 23.35
N ARG A 130 -52.01 -31.49 24.61
CA ARG A 130 -50.89 -31.30 25.55
C ARG A 130 -49.61 -31.91 25.00
N GLY A 131 -49.68 -33.14 24.47
CA GLY A 131 -48.55 -33.81 23.81
C GLY A 131 -48.02 -33.02 22.60
N PHE A 132 -48.92 -32.53 21.74
CA PHE A 132 -48.56 -31.72 20.58
C PHE A 132 -47.83 -30.43 20.98
N PHE A 133 -48.33 -29.69 21.97
CA PHE A 133 -47.68 -28.46 22.44
C PHE A 133 -46.28 -28.71 23.02
N VAL A 134 -46.12 -29.76 23.83
CA VAL A 134 -44.81 -30.13 24.40
C VAL A 134 -43.83 -30.52 23.30
N GLN A 135 -44.25 -31.36 22.35
CA GLN A 135 -43.40 -31.76 21.23
C GLN A 135 -43.00 -30.56 20.35
N ARG A 136 -43.95 -29.65 20.07
CA ARG A 136 -43.67 -28.42 19.29
C ARG A 136 -42.66 -27.53 20.02
N ARG A 137 -42.82 -27.32 21.33
CA ARG A 137 -41.89 -26.54 22.16
C ARG A 137 -40.49 -27.18 22.20
N PHE A 138 -40.41 -28.49 22.42
CA PHE A 138 -39.13 -29.22 22.42
C PHE A 138 -38.40 -29.13 21.08
N ARG A 139 -39.10 -29.38 19.96
CA ARG A 139 -38.52 -29.26 18.62
C ARG A 139 -38.02 -27.84 18.30
N SER A 140 -38.72 -26.82 18.79
CA SER A 140 -38.30 -25.41 18.65
C SER A 140 -37.04 -25.13 19.48
N LEU A 141 -37.03 -25.51 20.76
CA LEU A 141 -35.89 -25.33 21.65
C LEU A 141 -34.64 -26.07 21.15
N ARG A 142 -34.78 -27.34 20.76
CA ARG A 142 -33.69 -28.15 20.22
C ARG A 142 -33.04 -27.50 18.99
N ARG A 143 -33.85 -26.99 18.05
CA ARG A 143 -33.33 -26.26 16.87
C ARG A 143 -32.54 -25.02 17.27
N LYS A 144 -33.03 -24.22 18.22
CA LYS A 144 -32.34 -23.03 18.74
C LYS A 144 -31.01 -23.38 19.41
N ILE A 145 -30.99 -24.42 20.25
CA ILE A 145 -29.77 -24.88 20.94
C ILE A 145 -28.73 -25.38 19.93
N ILE A 146 -29.13 -26.21 18.97
CA ILE A 146 -28.21 -26.72 17.93
C ILE A 146 -27.59 -25.57 17.13
N LEU A 147 -28.40 -24.55 16.76
CA LEU A 147 -27.91 -23.36 16.07
C LEU A 147 -26.92 -22.55 16.92
N LEU A 148 -27.20 -22.38 18.21
CA LEU A 148 -26.29 -21.71 19.13
C LEU A 148 -24.97 -22.48 19.25
N GLN A 149 -25.05 -23.80 19.44
CA GLN A 149 -23.88 -24.68 19.55
C GLN A 149 -23.03 -24.65 18.26
N SER A 150 -23.64 -24.70 17.07
CA SER A 150 -22.90 -24.64 15.82
C SER A 150 -22.21 -23.28 15.62
N ARG A 151 -22.89 -22.17 15.96
CA ARG A 151 -22.29 -20.83 15.94
C ARG A 151 -21.15 -20.68 16.93
N ALA A 152 -21.30 -21.17 18.16
CA ALA A 152 -20.28 -21.14 19.19
C ALA A 152 -19.03 -21.95 18.78
N ARG A 153 -19.22 -23.18 18.29
CA ARG A 153 -18.13 -24.01 17.74
C ARG A 153 -17.40 -23.29 16.60
N GLY A 154 -18.15 -22.69 15.68
CA GLY A 154 -17.58 -21.91 14.57
C GLY A 154 -16.81 -20.66 15.04
N TYR A 155 -17.31 -19.95 16.04
CA TYR A 155 -16.64 -18.79 16.62
C TYR A 155 -15.32 -19.18 17.28
N LEU A 156 -15.33 -20.22 18.13
CA LEU A 156 -14.12 -20.71 18.80
C LEU A 156 -13.05 -21.18 17.79
N ALA A 157 -13.44 -21.86 16.72
CA ALA A 157 -12.52 -22.26 15.65
C ALA A 157 -11.87 -21.06 14.96
N ARG A 158 -12.67 -20.03 14.60
CA ARG A 158 -12.15 -18.79 14.01
C ARG A 158 -11.24 -18.03 14.96
N GLN A 159 -11.58 -17.97 16.24
CA GLN A 159 -10.74 -17.31 17.25
C GLN A 159 -9.37 -18.00 17.38
N ARG A 160 -9.34 -19.34 17.43
CA ARG A 160 -8.09 -20.13 17.43
C ARG A 160 -7.25 -19.86 16.18
N TYR A 161 -7.88 -19.87 15.00
CA TYR A 161 -7.21 -19.58 13.74
C TYR A 161 -6.63 -18.16 13.70
N GLN A 162 -7.39 -17.15 14.15
CA GLN A 162 -6.90 -15.77 14.21
C GLN A 162 -5.70 -15.62 15.16
N GLN A 163 -5.73 -16.27 16.32
CA GLN A 163 -4.59 -16.29 17.24
C GLN A 163 -3.36 -16.95 16.60
N MET A 164 -3.54 -18.11 15.95
CA MET A 164 -2.47 -18.79 15.22
C MET A 164 -1.88 -17.89 14.12
N ARG A 165 -2.75 -17.27 13.29
CA ARG A 165 -2.33 -16.36 12.22
C ARG A 165 -1.56 -15.16 12.75
N ARG A 166 -2.01 -14.53 13.84
CA ARG A 166 -1.28 -13.41 14.49
C ARG A 166 0.10 -13.84 14.95
N ARG A 167 0.23 -15.02 15.57
CA ARG A 167 1.53 -15.58 15.98
C ARG A 167 2.44 -15.83 14.77
N LEU A 168 1.91 -16.44 13.71
CA LEU A 168 2.67 -16.74 12.49
C LEU A 168 3.13 -15.48 11.75
N VAL A 169 2.29 -14.44 11.68
CA VAL A 169 2.67 -13.14 11.07
C VAL A 169 3.80 -12.48 11.88
N LYS A 170 3.72 -12.45 13.22
CA LYS A 170 4.80 -11.94 14.07
C LYS A 170 6.09 -12.73 13.87
N PHE A 171 6.01 -14.05 13.84
CA PHE A 171 7.15 -14.92 13.61
C PHE A 171 7.79 -14.67 12.23
N ARG A 172 6.98 -14.61 11.16
CA ARG A 172 7.44 -14.28 9.82
C ARG A 172 8.13 -12.91 9.78
N ALA A 173 7.58 -11.89 10.41
CA ALA A 173 8.19 -10.57 10.49
C ALA A 173 9.58 -10.63 11.14
N LEU A 174 9.73 -11.35 12.26
CA LEU A 174 11.03 -11.54 12.92
C LEU A 174 12.05 -12.23 12.01
N VAL A 175 11.65 -13.31 11.32
CA VAL A 175 12.52 -14.02 10.37
C VAL A 175 12.92 -13.11 9.21
N HIS A 176 11.97 -12.34 8.66
CA HIS A 176 12.26 -11.38 7.59
C HIS A 176 13.22 -10.28 8.06
N THR A 177 13.06 -9.74 9.26
CA THR A 177 13.99 -8.75 9.82
C THR A 177 15.38 -9.35 10.01
N TYR A 178 15.48 -10.54 10.61
CA TYR A 178 16.76 -11.22 10.82
C TYR A 178 17.49 -11.49 9.50
N THR A 179 16.79 -12.08 8.52
CA THR A 179 17.37 -12.39 7.20
C THR A 179 17.77 -11.13 6.44
N SER A 180 16.96 -10.07 6.50
CA SER A 180 17.26 -8.78 5.87
C SER A 180 18.45 -8.10 6.52
N HIS A 181 18.53 -8.10 7.85
CA HIS A 181 19.65 -7.54 8.60
C HIS A 181 20.96 -8.28 8.28
N ARG A 182 20.94 -9.62 8.25
CA ARG A 182 22.09 -10.44 7.85
C ARG A 182 22.55 -10.14 6.42
N ARG A 183 21.63 -9.95 5.47
CA ARG A 183 21.95 -9.55 4.09
C ARG A 183 22.55 -8.15 4.03
N TYR A 184 21.98 -7.19 4.76
CA TYR A 184 22.49 -5.82 4.83
C TYR A 184 23.92 -5.76 5.38
N LEU A 185 24.19 -6.48 6.48
CA LEU A 185 25.54 -6.55 7.05
C LEU A 185 26.55 -7.13 6.07
N LYS A 186 26.19 -8.19 5.33
CA LYS A 186 27.04 -8.77 4.28
C LYS A 186 27.36 -7.75 3.19
N LEU A 187 26.34 -7.10 2.63
CA LEU A 187 26.49 -6.06 1.60
C LEU A 187 27.31 -4.86 2.10
N ARG A 188 27.15 -4.46 3.36
CA ARG A 188 27.92 -3.38 3.98
C ARG A 188 29.40 -3.76 4.12
N ALA A 189 29.71 -5.00 4.48
CA ALA A 189 31.07 -5.50 4.52
C ALA A 189 31.72 -5.51 3.12
N GLU A 190 31.02 -6.03 2.11
CA GLU A 190 31.49 -6.03 0.71
C GLU A 190 31.74 -4.61 0.18
N ARG A 191 30.89 -3.63 0.52
CA ARG A 191 31.12 -2.22 0.14
C ARG A 191 32.38 -1.63 0.76
N ARG A 192 32.68 -1.94 2.03
CA ARG A 192 33.90 -1.46 2.69
C ARG A 192 35.14 -1.97 1.97
N LEU A 193 35.17 -3.27 1.66
CA LEU A 193 36.27 -3.88 0.89
C LEU A 193 36.45 -3.20 -0.48
N ARG A 194 35.37 -2.96 -1.23
CA ARG A 194 35.46 -2.27 -2.53
C ARG A 194 35.98 -0.84 -2.44
N VAL A 195 35.61 -0.10 -1.39
CA VAL A 195 36.11 1.27 -1.17
C VAL A 195 37.59 1.26 -0.83
N GLU A 196 38.02 0.33 0.02
CA GLU A 196 39.43 0.14 0.39
C GLU A 196 40.28 -0.25 -0.84
N GLU A 197 39.80 -1.20 -1.65
CA GLU A 197 40.43 -1.57 -2.93
C GLU A 197 40.53 -0.37 -3.90
N ALA A 198 39.48 0.46 -3.99
CA ALA A 198 39.48 1.64 -4.85
C ALA A 198 40.48 2.71 -4.38
N TRP A 199 40.57 2.93 -3.06
CA TRP A 199 41.52 3.87 -2.47
C TRP A 199 42.97 3.45 -2.74
N LEU A 200 43.27 2.15 -2.62
CA LEU A 200 44.60 1.61 -2.95
C LEU A 200 44.95 1.83 -4.43
N ARG A 201 44.01 1.59 -5.36
CA ARG A 201 44.22 1.86 -6.79
C ARG A 201 44.48 3.33 -7.08
N GLU A 202 43.77 4.23 -6.41
CA GLU A 202 43.96 5.68 -6.58
C GLU A 202 45.35 6.14 -6.07
N GLN A 203 45.82 5.58 -4.96
CA GLN A 203 47.19 5.81 -4.47
C GLN A 203 48.25 5.33 -5.48
N GLU A 204 48.09 4.14 -6.05
CA GLU A 204 48.98 3.62 -7.10
C GLU A 204 48.97 4.50 -8.36
N GLU A 205 47.81 5.02 -8.77
CA GLU A 205 47.71 5.94 -9.90
C GLU A 205 48.41 7.27 -9.64
N LEU A 206 48.31 7.84 -8.44
CA LEU A 206 49.01 9.07 -8.07
C LEU A 206 50.53 8.90 -8.11
N SER A 207 51.04 7.77 -7.63
CA SER A 207 52.46 7.41 -7.74
C SER A 207 52.93 7.36 -9.20
N LYS A 208 52.12 6.79 -10.11
CA LYS A 208 52.43 6.73 -11.55
C LYS A 208 52.42 8.09 -12.26
N ARG A 209 51.76 9.12 -11.71
CA ARG A 209 51.64 10.47 -12.32
C ARG A 209 52.84 11.38 -12.05
N GLN A 210 53.75 11.02 -11.16
CA GLN A 210 54.95 11.80 -10.82
C GLN A 210 56.09 11.50 -11.82
N VAL A 211 56.02 12.02 -13.05
CA VAL A 211 56.93 11.61 -14.16
C VAL A 211 58.00 12.66 -14.55
N VAL A 212 58.01 13.90 -14.02
CA VAL A 212 59.11 14.86 -14.29
C VAL A 212 59.50 15.64 -13.03
N ALA A 213 60.75 15.49 -12.58
CA ALA A 213 61.27 16.21 -11.42
C ALA A 213 61.71 17.64 -11.81
N VAL A 214 60.80 18.62 -11.80
CA VAL A 214 61.09 19.99 -12.26
C VAL A 214 61.59 20.94 -11.16
N GLY A 215 61.59 20.50 -9.90
CA GLY A 215 61.93 21.33 -8.74
C GLY A 215 63.36 21.90 -8.74
N HIS A 216 64.28 21.32 -9.51
CA HIS A 216 65.69 21.72 -9.58
C HIS A 216 65.98 22.83 -10.62
N LEU A 217 65.02 23.22 -11.46
CA LEU A 217 65.23 24.26 -12.47
C LEU A 217 65.30 25.65 -11.83
N GLU A 218 66.35 26.42 -12.10
CA GLU A 218 66.58 27.76 -11.54
C GLU A 218 65.42 28.72 -11.83
N VAL A 219 64.97 29.43 -10.79
CA VAL A 219 63.97 30.49 -10.88
C VAL A 219 64.70 31.84 -10.74
N PRO A 220 64.51 32.81 -11.66
CA PRO A 220 65.12 34.13 -11.56
C PRO A 220 64.83 34.78 -10.19
N VAL A 221 65.82 35.48 -9.63
CA VAL A 221 65.77 36.08 -8.28
C VAL A 221 64.54 36.99 -8.11
N GLU A 222 64.21 37.77 -9.14
CA GLU A 222 63.01 38.61 -9.18
C GLU A 222 61.72 37.80 -8.95
N LEU A 223 61.56 36.69 -9.67
CA LEU A 223 60.40 35.82 -9.54
C LEU A 223 60.40 35.06 -8.21
N ALA A 224 61.57 34.61 -7.74
CA ALA A 224 61.70 33.99 -6.43
C ALA A 224 61.26 34.95 -5.30
N GLY A 225 61.63 36.23 -5.39
CA GLY A 225 61.18 37.29 -4.48
C GLY A 225 59.67 37.50 -4.52
N LEU A 226 59.07 37.55 -5.72
CA LEU A 226 57.61 37.65 -5.88
C LEU A 226 56.86 36.44 -5.29
N LEU A 227 57.36 35.23 -5.51
CA LEU A 227 56.76 34.01 -4.96
C LEU A 227 56.86 33.95 -3.43
N GLN A 228 57.95 34.45 -2.84
CA GLN A 228 58.10 34.59 -1.40
C GLN A 228 57.16 35.65 -0.82
N ALA A 229 57.03 36.81 -1.49
CA ALA A 229 56.09 37.86 -1.09
C ALA A 229 54.64 37.36 -1.08
N VAL A 230 54.25 36.58 -2.08
CA VAL A 230 52.90 36.01 -2.18
C VAL A 230 52.70 34.80 -1.24
N ALA A 231 53.76 34.07 -0.89
CA ALA A 231 53.71 33.06 0.15
C ALA A 231 53.45 33.65 1.55
N GLY A 232 53.90 34.89 1.80
CA GLY A 232 53.66 35.63 3.05
C GLY A 232 52.28 36.31 3.12
N LEU A 233 51.63 36.54 1.97
CA LEU A 233 50.24 36.97 1.91
C LEU A 233 49.33 35.78 2.27
N ARG A 234 49.11 35.57 3.58
CA ARG A 234 47.91 34.86 4.04
C ARG A 234 46.73 35.57 3.37
N THR A 235 45.90 34.82 2.63
CA THR A 235 44.58 35.27 2.17
C THR A 235 43.74 35.63 3.40
N ALA A 236 43.96 36.82 3.96
CA ALA A 236 43.09 37.44 4.93
C ALA A 236 41.83 37.80 4.14
N GLN A 237 40.84 36.92 4.26
CA GLN A 237 39.58 36.94 3.53
C GLN A 237 39.78 36.65 2.03
N GLY A 238 39.13 35.58 1.56
CA GLY A 238 38.92 35.41 0.12
C GLY A 238 38.36 36.70 -0.46
N PRO A 239 38.69 37.05 -1.71
CA PRO A 239 38.22 38.29 -2.30
C PRO A 239 36.70 38.33 -2.13
N ARG A 240 36.18 39.36 -1.43
CA ARG A 240 34.74 39.64 -1.40
C ARG A 240 34.35 40.15 -2.79
N VAL A 241 34.40 39.24 -3.77
CA VAL A 241 33.84 39.45 -5.09
C VAL A 241 32.34 39.35 -4.88
N ALA A 242 31.67 40.50 -4.81
CA ALA A 242 30.24 40.49 -5.07
C ALA A 242 30.07 39.83 -6.44
N LEU A 243 29.20 38.82 -6.53
CA LEU A 243 28.82 38.23 -7.80
C LEU A 243 28.09 39.30 -8.61
N VAL A 244 28.84 40.20 -9.25
CA VAL A 244 28.29 41.10 -10.25
C VAL A 244 27.86 40.16 -11.38
N ARG A 245 26.55 40.17 -11.68
CA ARG A 245 26.03 39.48 -12.86
C ARG A 245 26.91 39.90 -14.02
N THR A 246 27.58 38.92 -14.64
CA THR A 246 28.31 39.16 -15.89
C THR A 246 27.32 39.87 -16.82
N PRO A 247 27.64 41.09 -17.32
CA PRO A 247 26.80 41.70 -18.33
C PRO A 247 26.64 40.66 -19.43
N ARG A 248 25.40 40.43 -19.86
CA ARG A 248 25.11 39.53 -20.97
C ARG A 248 25.79 40.13 -22.19
N LEU A 249 27.05 39.76 -22.43
CA LEU A 249 27.69 39.89 -23.72
C LEU A 249 26.75 39.15 -24.67
N ARG A 250 26.11 39.90 -25.58
CA ARG A 250 25.41 39.31 -26.73
C ARG A 250 26.39 38.31 -27.32
N ALA A 251 25.92 37.08 -27.58
CA ALA A 251 26.73 36.04 -28.15
C ALA A 251 27.45 36.61 -29.39
N GLU A 252 28.74 36.87 -29.23
CA GLU A 252 29.60 37.23 -30.35
C GLU A 252 29.65 36.04 -31.31
N PRO A 253 29.82 36.33 -32.61
CA PRO A 253 29.38 35.49 -33.72
C PRO A 253 29.95 34.07 -33.63
N ARG A 254 29.23 33.10 -34.23
CA ARG A 254 29.72 31.73 -34.45
C ARG A 254 31.14 31.79 -35.01
N VAL A 255 32.09 31.57 -34.12
CA VAL A 255 33.51 31.72 -34.38
C VAL A 255 33.90 30.60 -35.35
N THR A 256 33.96 30.91 -36.64
CA THR A 256 34.26 29.93 -37.70
C THR A 256 35.74 29.99 -38.02
N LEU A 257 36.37 28.82 -38.10
CA LEU A 257 37.78 28.74 -38.48
C LEU A 257 37.92 29.12 -39.96
N PRO A 258 39.05 29.73 -40.36
CA PRO A 258 39.37 29.95 -41.77
C PRO A 258 39.30 28.65 -42.57
N LEU A 259 38.78 28.73 -43.80
CA LEU A 259 38.59 27.56 -44.65
C LEU A 259 39.90 26.83 -44.97
N ASP A 260 41.02 27.55 -44.94
CA ASP A 260 42.38 27.06 -45.22
C ASP A 260 43.12 26.53 -43.98
N ILE A 261 42.48 26.44 -42.81
CA ILE A 261 43.16 26.06 -41.55
C ILE A 261 43.88 24.71 -41.62
N ASN A 262 43.39 23.78 -42.46
CA ASN A 262 43.98 22.46 -42.65
C ASN A 262 45.35 22.50 -43.36
N ASN A 263 45.72 23.61 -44.00
CA ASN A 263 47.02 23.82 -44.62
C ASN A 263 48.15 24.15 -43.60
N TYR A 264 47.82 24.21 -42.31
CA TYR A 264 48.72 24.62 -41.22
C TYR A 264 48.88 23.53 -40.13
N PRO A 265 49.15 22.25 -40.46
CA PRO A 265 49.30 21.20 -39.45
C PRO A 265 50.55 21.39 -38.59
N MET A 266 50.57 20.80 -37.39
CA MET A 266 51.71 20.88 -36.46
C MET A 266 53.05 20.44 -37.09
N ALA A 267 53.04 19.43 -37.95
CA ALA A 267 54.23 19.00 -38.69
C ALA A 267 54.81 20.11 -39.58
N LYS A 268 53.94 20.90 -40.22
CA LYS A 268 54.35 22.06 -41.01
C LYS A 268 54.79 23.20 -40.12
N PHE A 269 54.13 23.41 -38.98
CA PHE A 269 54.51 24.42 -37.98
C PHE A 269 55.95 24.25 -37.52
N VAL A 270 56.27 23.05 -36.99
CA VAL A 270 57.61 22.71 -36.51
C VAL A 270 58.64 22.88 -37.63
N ARG A 271 58.38 22.33 -38.83
CA ARG A 271 59.32 22.43 -39.96
C ARG A 271 59.58 23.85 -40.45
N CYS A 272 58.56 24.72 -40.43
CA CYS A 272 58.68 26.08 -40.97
C CYS A 272 59.23 27.07 -39.94
N HIS A 273 58.93 26.89 -38.65
CA HIS A 273 59.26 27.88 -37.62
C HIS A 273 60.41 27.45 -36.73
N PHE A 274 60.67 26.15 -36.56
CA PHE A 274 61.70 25.69 -35.62
C PHE A 274 63.06 25.57 -36.33
N LYS A 275 64.14 25.87 -35.60
CA LYS A 275 65.53 25.63 -36.05
C LYS A 275 65.78 24.14 -36.23
N GLU A 276 65.29 23.33 -35.29
CA GLU A 276 65.38 21.88 -35.29
C GLU A 276 63.99 21.25 -35.08
N PRO A 277 63.64 20.16 -35.77
CA PRO A 277 62.32 19.55 -35.65
C PRO A 277 62.13 18.84 -34.31
N ALA A 278 61.60 19.56 -33.32
CA ALA A 278 61.22 19.04 -32.02
C ALA A 278 59.69 18.84 -31.95
N PHE A 279 59.24 17.62 -31.65
CA PHE A 279 57.82 17.26 -31.66
C PHE A 279 57.30 16.88 -30.29
N GLY A 280 56.26 17.58 -29.83
CA GLY A 280 55.54 17.27 -28.61
C GLY A 280 56.25 17.73 -27.34
N MET A 281 55.71 17.33 -26.19
CA MET A 281 56.22 17.74 -24.88
C MET A 281 57.69 17.35 -24.71
N LEU A 282 58.57 18.35 -24.61
CA LEU A 282 59.97 18.18 -24.25
C LEU A 282 60.08 18.20 -22.72
N THR A 283 60.84 17.27 -22.15
CA THR A 283 61.00 17.11 -20.69
C THR A 283 62.32 17.66 -20.16
N VAL A 284 63.23 18.02 -21.05
CA VAL A 284 64.57 18.56 -20.74
C VAL A 284 64.62 20.03 -21.15
N PRO A 285 65.26 20.93 -20.36
CA PRO A 285 65.45 22.31 -20.75
C PRO A 285 66.08 22.47 -22.13
N LEU A 286 65.57 23.42 -22.92
CA LEU A 286 66.16 23.78 -24.20
C LEU A 286 67.60 24.29 -24.02
N ARG A 287 68.46 23.98 -24.99
CA ARG A 287 69.81 24.56 -25.08
C ARG A 287 69.86 25.80 -25.96
N THR A 288 68.92 25.90 -26.90
CA THR A 288 68.78 26.99 -27.88
C THR A 288 67.28 27.28 -28.08
N PRO A 289 66.88 28.50 -28.48
CA PRO A 289 65.49 28.81 -28.76
C PRO A 289 64.95 27.95 -29.92
N LEU A 290 63.66 27.64 -29.89
CA LEU A 290 62.99 26.86 -30.92
C LEU A 290 62.96 27.63 -32.25
N THR A 291 62.62 28.91 -32.23
CA THR A 291 62.46 29.76 -33.41
C THR A 291 63.74 30.51 -33.79
N ARG A 292 63.74 31.13 -34.98
CA ARG A 292 64.84 31.97 -35.49
C ARG A 292 64.80 33.36 -34.84
N LEU A 293 65.31 33.43 -33.62
CA LEU A 293 65.43 34.65 -32.81
C LEU A 293 66.84 35.29 -32.93
N PRO A 294 67.03 36.60 -32.77
CA PRO A 294 68.36 37.24 -32.66
C PRO A 294 69.19 36.71 -31.49
N ALA A 295 70.52 36.72 -31.64
CA ALA A 295 71.47 36.14 -30.67
C ALA A 295 71.29 36.70 -29.24
N GLU A 296 71.00 37.98 -29.12
CA GLU A 296 70.84 38.70 -27.84
C GLU A 296 69.72 38.14 -26.96
N TYR A 297 68.68 37.54 -27.53
CA TYR A 297 67.53 37.03 -26.79
C TYR A 297 67.57 35.51 -26.51
N HIS A 298 68.63 34.79 -26.94
CA HIS A 298 68.70 33.33 -26.80
C HIS A 298 68.68 32.87 -25.34
N VAL A 299 69.41 33.58 -24.47
CA VAL A 299 69.51 33.25 -23.04
C VAL A 299 68.14 33.39 -22.37
N GLU A 300 67.42 34.46 -22.69
CA GLU A 300 66.10 34.73 -22.10
C GLU A 300 65.04 33.73 -22.60
N ALA A 301 65.06 33.40 -23.90
CA ALA A 301 64.18 32.38 -24.48
C ALA A 301 64.35 30.99 -23.83
N VAL A 302 65.59 30.56 -23.59
CA VAL A 302 65.88 29.30 -22.89
C VAL A 302 65.46 29.37 -21.41
N GLY A 303 65.67 30.53 -20.77
CA GLY A 303 65.20 30.77 -19.40
C GLY A 303 63.68 30.66 -19.28
N ILE A 304 62.93 31.23 -20.22
CA ILE A 304 61.47 31.14 -20.24
C ILE A 304 61.01 29.69 -20.42
N PHE A 305 61.71 28.89 -21.23
CA PHE A 305 61.37 27.48 -21.37
C PHE A 305 61.50 26.69 -20.05
N LYS A 306 62.55 26.96 -19.26
CA LYS A 306 62.69 26.37 -17.91
C LYS A 306 61.51 26.75 -17.02
N LEU A 307 61.06 28.01 -17.10
CA LEU A 307 59.88 28.48 -16.38
C LEU A 307 58.60 27.79 -16.87
N ILE A 308 58.43 27.58 -18.18
CA ILE A 308 57.29 26.84 -18.74
C ILE A 308 57.26 25.40 -18.20
N LEU A 309 58.40 24.70 -18.20
CA LEU A 309 58.49 23.35 -17.62
C LEU A 309 58.11 23.37 -16.14
N ARG A 310 58.62 24.35 -15.38
CA ARG A 310 58.36 24.48 -13.95
C ARG A 310 56.90 24.80 -13.67
N PHE A 311 56.31 25.71 -14.43
CA PHE A 311 54.88 26.00 -14.37
C PHE A 311 54.04 24.74 -14.63
N MET A 312 54.40 23.94 -15.62
CA MET A 312 53.63 22.75 -15.99
C MET A 312 53.81 21.57 -15.04
N GLY A 313 54.94 21.45 -14.34
CA GLY A 313 55.31 20.23 -13.60
C GLY A 313 55.69 20.41 -12.13
N ASP A 314 55.74 21.62 -11.58
CA ASP A 314 56.05 21.84 -10.16
C ASP A 314 54.79 21.68 -9.27
N PRO A 315 54.70 20.65 -8.41
CA PRO A 315 53.53 20.41 -7.56
C PRO A 315 53.35 21.48 -6.47
N GLN A 316 54.37 22.29 -6.20
CA GLN A 316 54.29 23.36 -5.20
C GLN A 316 53.62 24.62 -5.76
N LEU A 317 53.39 24.70 -7.07
CA LEU A 317 52.69 25.80 -7.73
C LEU A 317 51.18 25.55 -7.75
N HIS A 318 50.49 26.09 -6.75
CA HIS A 318 49.03 26.09 -6.67
C HIS A 318 48.51 27.43 -6.16
N GLY A 319 47.25 27.74 -6.47
CA GLY A 319 46.58 28.96 -6.00
C GLY A 319 47.32 30.24 -6.42
N ALA A 320 47.59 31.13 -5.47
CA ALA A 320 48.21 32.43 -5.74
C ALA A 320 49.63 32.31 -6.35
N ARG A 321 50.40 31.28 -5.97
CA ARG A 321 51.74 31.04 -6.53
C ARG A 321 51.68 30.72 -8.03
N ASP A 322 50.67 29.97 -8.43
CA ASP A 322 50.42 29.62 -9.83
C ASP A 322 50.16 30.86 -10.68
N HIS A 323 49.27 31.74 -10.20
CA HIS A 323 48.94 33.00 -10.87
C HIS A 323 50.14 33.94 -11.03
N VAL A 324 50.98 34.08 -9.99
CA VAL A 324 52.18 34.93 -10.04
C VAL A 324 53.21 34.37 -11.01
N PHE A 325 53.43 33.06 -10.97
CA PHE A 325 54.37 32.39 -11.85
C PHE A 325 53.96 32.52 -13.33
N GLY A 326 52.69 32.26 -13.64
CA GLY A 326 52.17 32.42 -15.00
C GLY A 326 52.21 33.87 -15.48
N SER A 327 51.83 34.83 -14.63
CA SER A 327 51.86 36.26 -14.96
C SER A 327 53.27 36.77 -15.26
N TYR A 328 54.30 36.26 -14.58
CA TYR A 328 55.69 36.60 -14.86
C TYR A 328 56.11 36.18 -16.27
N ILE A 329 55.73 34.98 -16.72
CA ILE A 329 56.00 34.51 -18.09
C ILE A 329 55.29 35.39 -19.12
N VAL A 330 54.03 35.79 -18.86
CA VAL A 330 53.29 36.72 -19.73
C VAL A 330 53.98 38.08 -19.79
N GLN A 331 54.44 38.61 -18.66
CA GLN A 331 55.13 39.89 -18.57
C GLN A 331 56.43 39.91 -19.38
N LYS A 332 57.16 38.78 -19.44
CA LYS A 332 58.35 38.66 -20.29
C LYS A 332 58.04 38.89 -21.78
N GLY A 333 56.96 38.31 -22.29
CA GLY A 333 56.54 38.54 -23.69
C GLY A 333 55.93 39.93 -23.94
N LEU A 334 55.38 40.58 -22.90
CA LEU A 334 54.92 41.97 -22.99
C LEU A 334 56.09 42.95 -23.07
N ALA A 335 57.12 42.74 -22.25
CA ALA A 335 58.29 43.61 -22.15
C ALA A 335 59.19 43.53 -23.40
N VAL A 336 59.36 42.33 -23.97
CA VAL A 336 60.22 42.10 -25.14
C VAL A 336 59.39 41.49 -26.28
N PRO A 337 58.92 42.30 -27.25
CA PRO A 337 58.08 41.84 -28.36
C PRO A 337 58.69 40.70 -29.18
N GLU A 338 60.01 40.66 -29.30
CA GLU A 338 60.77 39.66 -30.06
C GLU A 338 60.62 38.25 -29.47
N LEU A 339 60.32 38.13 -28.17
CA LEU A 339 60.15 36.84 -27.48
C LEU A 339 58.75 36.23 -27.64
N ARG A 340 57.76 37.00 -28.11
CA ARG A 340 56.34 36.57 -28.11
C ARG A 340 56.11 35.27 -28.88
N ASP A 341 56.57 35.23 -30.12
CA ASP A 341 56.40 34.07 -30.98
C ASP A 341 57.19 32.85 -30.47
N GLU A 342 58.34 33.07 -29.84
CA GLU A 342 59.14 32.01 -29.20
C GLU A 342 58.40 31.39 -28.01
N ILE A 343 57.85 32.22 -27.11
CA ILE A 343 57.05 31.75 -25.96
C ILE A 343 55.84 30.94 -26.44
N LEU A 344 55.12 31.45 -27.45
CA LEU A 344 53.95 30.78 -27.99
C LEU A 344 54.32 29.47 -28.71
N ALA A 345 55.44 29.42 -29.43
CA ALA A 345 55.96 28.22 -30.06
C ALA A 345 56.35 27.14 -29.02
N GLN A 346 57.06 27.55 -27.97
CA GLN A 346 57.42 26.68 -26.85
C GLN A 346 56.18 26.08 -26.18
N LEU A 347 55.20 26.91 -25.85
CA LEU A 347 53.94 26.46 -25.23
C LEU A 347 53.12 25.57 -26.16
N ALA A 348 52.99 25.94 -27.43
CA ALA A 348 52.28 25.15 -28.44
C ALA A 348 52.89 23.74 -28.60
N ASN A 349 54.22 23.64 -28.56
CA ASN A 349 54.89 22.34 -28.61
C ASN A 349 54.66 21.54 -27.31
N GLN A 350 54.72 22.21 -26.15
CA GLN A 350 54.50 21.59 -24.83
C GLN A 350 53.08 21.03 -24.64
N VAL A 351 52.06 21.66 -25.21
CA VAL A 351 50.66 21.19 -25.10
C VAL A 351 50.30 20.16 -26.18
N TRP A 352 51.07 20.09 -27.26
CA TRP A 352 50.77 19.19 -28.38
C TRP A 352 51.10 17.73 -28.04
N ARG A 353 50.06 16.87 -28.09
CA ARG A 353 50.16 15.43 -27.78
C ARG A 353 50.95 15.16 -26.49
N ASN A 354 50.76 16.01 -25.49
CA ASN A 354 51.41 15.85 -24.20
C ASN A 354 50.87 14.57 -23.51
N PRO A 355 51.74 13.63 -23.10
CA PRO A 355 51.33 12.37 -22.49
C PRO A 355 50.70 12.57 -21.09
N SER A 356 51.01 13.67 -20.40
CA SER A 356 50.40 14.03 -19.13
C SER A 356 49.24 15.00 -19.34
N SER A 357 48.01 14.54 -19.12
CA SER A 357 46.80 15.38 -19.24
C SER A 357 46.83 16.58 -18.29
N HIS A 358 47.41 16.42 -17.10
CA HIS A 358 47.56 17.50 -16.13
C HIS A 358 48.56 18.57 -16.60
N ASN A 359 49.74 18.16 -17.08
CA ASN A 359 50.74 19.10 -17.59
C ASN A 359 50.20 19.81 -18.84
N ALA A 360 49.48 19.07 -19.70
CA ALA A 360 48.80 19.63 -20.86
C ALA A 360 47.81 20.72 -20.45
N GLU A 361 46.94 20.47 -19.46
CA GLU A 361 45.97 21.44 -18.97
C GLU A 361 46.65 22.71 -18.42
N ARG A 362 47.71 22.56 -17.61
CA ARG A 362 48.51 23.68 -17.12
C ARG A 362 49.15 24.46 -18.28
N GLY A 363 49.74 23.76 -19.25
CA GLY A 363 50.29 24.38 -20.45
C GLY A 363 49.24 25.13 -21.29
N TRP A 364 48.02 24.58 -21.41
CA TRP A 364 46.90 25.23 -22.11
C TRP A 364 46.44 26.50 -21.41
N LEU A 365 46.39 26.50 -20.06
CA LEU A 365 46.07 27.70 -19.28
C LEU A 365 47.11 28.79 -19.46
N LEU A 366 48.40 28.43 -19.44
CA LEU A 366 49.48 29.38 -19.65
C LEU A 366 49.48 29.94 -21.09
N LEU A 367 49.24 29.10 -22.09
CA LEU A 367 49.08 29.54 -23.48
C LEU A 367 47.91 30.51 -23.65
N ALA A 368 46.77 30.23 -23.00
CA ALA A 368 45.62 31.15 -23.00
C ALA A 368 45.95 32.49 -22.33
N ALA A 369 46.71 32.48 -21.23
CA ALA A 369 47.15 33.69 -20.55
C ALA A 369 48.10 34.52 -21.42
N CYS A 370 49.08 33.89 -22.09
CA CYS A 370 49.97 34.58 -23.03
C CYS A 370 49.22 35.23 -24.19
N LEU A 371 48.28 34.49 -24.81
CA LEU A 371 47.48 35.00 -25.92
C LEU A 371 46.52 36.11 -25.50
N SER A 372 46.09 36.13 -24.23
CA SER A 372 45.31 37.25 -23.69
C SER A 372 46.17 38.49 -23.44
N GLY A 373 47.48 38.32 -23.22
CA GLY A 373 48.42 39.41 -23.00
C GLY A 373 48.97 40.02 -24.28
N PHE A 374 49.35 39.20 -25.26
CA PHE A 374 49.93 39.64 -26.52
C PHE A 374 49.51 38.77 -27.70
N ALA A 375 49.31 39.39 -28.87
CA ALA A 375 48.93 38.69 -30.09
C ALA A 375 50.14 38.00 -30.76
N PRO A 376 49.94 36.81 -31.37
CA PRO A 376 50.97 36.18 -32.20
C PRO A 376 51.24 36.98 -33.47
N SER A 377 52.41 36.79 -34.08
CA SER A 377 52.65 37.36 -35.40
C SER A 377 51.72 36.74 -36.47
N PRO A 378 51.45 37.44 -37.59
CA PRO A 378 50.68 36.90 -38.72
C PRO A 378 51.31 35.67 -39.39
N ARG A 379 52.57 35.34 -39.07
CA ARG A 379 53.23 34.12 -39.56
C ARG A 379 52.88 32.91 -38.71
N LEU A 380 52.55 33.13 -37.43
CA LEU A 380 52.36 32.10 -36.42
C LEU A 380 50.86 31.83 -36.12
N ASP A 381 50.01 32.83 -36.28
CA ASP A 381 48.59 32.84 -35.90
C ASP A 381 47.79 31.62 -36.39
N LYS A 382 47.87 31.26 -37.69
CA LYS A 382 47.14 30.13 -38.31
C LYS A 382 47.61 28.78 -37.76
N TYR A 383 48.88 28.66 -37.43
CA TYR A 383 49.41 27.43 -36.82
C TYR A 383 48.88 27.30 -35.38
N LEU A 384 48.90 28.36 -34.59
CA LEU A 384 48.35 28.36 -33.23
C LEU A 384 46.83 28.11 -33.20
N LEU A 385 46.08 28.51 -34.23
CA LEU A 385 44.67 28.15 -34.38
C LEU A 385 44.47 26.65 -34.63
N LYS A 386 45.40 25.98 -35.34
CA LYS A 386 45.32 24.55 -35.66
C LYS A 386 45.74 23.65 -34.49
N VAL A 387 46.72 24.05 -33.68
CA VAL A 387 47.26 23.26 -32.56
C VAL A 387 46.16 22.78 -31.57
N PRO A 388 45.23 23.62 -31.09
CA PRO A 388 44.13 23.21 -30.21
C PRO A 388 43.13 22.27 -30.89
N THR A 389 42.86 22.48 -32.18
CA THR A 389 41.85 21.72 -32.92
C THR A 389 42.23 20.27 -33.16
N SER A 390 43.51 19.91 -33.07
CA SER A 390 43.97 18.53 -33.32
C SER A 390 44.21 17.73 -32.02
N GLY A 391 44.22 18.39 -30.86
CA GLY A 391 44.43 17.76 -29.55
C GLY A 391 43.14 17.48 -28.77
N CYS A 392 42.01 18.12 -29.11
CA CYS A 392 40.76 17.97 -28.34
C CYS A 392 39.47 17.86 -29.18
N VAL A 393 39.54 17.88 -30.51
CA VAL A 393 38.35 17.89 -31.37
C VAL A 393 38.59 17.02 -32.62
N ARG A 394 37.68 16.09 -32.93
CA ARG A 394 37.58 15.52 -34.27
C ARG A 394 37.11 16.64 -35.20
N ILE A 395 37.96 17.09 -36.11
CA ILE A 395 37.54 18.04 -37.15
C ILE A 395 36.70 17.26 -38.17
N ASN A 396 35.38 17.42 -38.14
CA ASN A 396 34.52 17.04 -39.25
C ASN A 396 34.71 18.02 -40.42
N HIS A 397 34.44 17.57 -41.64
CA HIS A 397 34.67 18.23 -42.94
C HIS A 397 34.11 19.67 -43.13
N ALA A 398 33.51 20.28 -42.11
CA ALA A 398 32.82 21.58 -42.18
C ALA A 398 33.54 22.74 -41.45
N ASN A 399 34.79 22.59 -40.99
CA ASN A 399 35.56 23.64 -40.28
C ASN A 399 34.84 24.23 -39.04
N THR A 400 33.99 23.43 -38.39
CA THR A 400 33.26 23.77 -37.17
C THR A 400 33.82 23.03 -35.96
N CYS A 401 34.19 23.74 -34.89
CA CYS A 401 34.59 23.16 -33.61
C CYS A 401 33.37 22.59 -32.87
N GLU A 402 33.17 21.27 -32.86
CA GLU A 402 32.14 20.61 -32.04
C GLU A 402 32.75 19.99 -30.77
N MET A 403 32.21 20.36 -29.61
CA MET A 403 32.53 19.74 -28.32
C MET A 403 32.09 18.26 -28.32
N PRO A 404 32.90 17.31 -27.84
CA PRO A 404 32.41 15.96 -27.57
C PRO A 404 31.33 16.02 -26.49
N ARG A 405 30.07 15.79 -26.89
CA ARG A 405 28.92 15.72 -25.99
C ARG A 405 29.05 14.48 -25.12
N GLY A 406 29.48 14.64 -23.87
CA GLY A 406 29.51 13.51 -22.94
C GLY A 406 30.35 13.69 -21.69
N GLN A 407 30.14 14.76 -20.92
CA GLN A 407 30.38 14.77 -19.46
C GLN A 407 29.67 15.99 -18.86
N ALA A 408 28.73 15.71 -17.96
CA ALA A 408 27.97 16.71 -17.23
C ALA A 408 28.90 17.45 -16.25
N GLY A 409 28.94 18.78 -16.37
CA GLY A 409 29.74 19.68 -15.54
C GLY A 409 30.33 20.78 -16.40
N GLY A 410 29.85 22.02 -16.24
CA GLY A 410 30.21 23.19 -17.06
C GLY A 410 31.67 23.64 -16.95
N LYS A 411 32.61 22.82 -17.44
CA LYS A 411 34.00 23.19 -17.68
C LYS A 411 34.19 23.31 -19.18
N ARG A 412 34.21 24.53 -19.71
CA ARG A 412 34.65 24.76 -21.10
C ARG A 412 36.07 24.22 -21.21
N CYS A 413 36.34 23.41 -22.23
CA CYS A 413 37.68 22.88 -22.43
C CYS A 413 38.65 24.05 -22.65
N VAL A 414 39.76 24.12 -21.89
CA VAL A 414 40.69 25.27 -21.91
C VAL A 414 41.25 25.52 -23.32
N SER A 415 41.44 24.46 -24.10
CA SER A 415 41.80 24.52 -25.53
C SER A 415 40.80 25.30 -26.39
N THR A 416 39.51 25.28 -26.04
CA THR A 416 38.45 26.04 -26.72
C THR A 416 38.50 27.53 -26.38
N ALA A 417 38.93 27.88 -25.16
CA ALA A 417 39.17 29.27 -24.79
C ALA A 417 40.32 29.88 -25.60
N VAL A 418 41.40 29.11 -25.82
CA VAL A 418 42.54 29.52 -26.67
C VAL A 418 42.09 29.82 -28.11
N VAL A 419 41.29 28.94 -28.71
CA VAL A 419 40.73 29.16 -30.06
C VAL A 419 39.87 30.42 -30.11
N SER A 420 39.06 30.65 -29.07
CA SER A 420 38.20 31.84 -29.00
C SER A 420 39.02 33.12 -28.92
N ILE A 421 40.07 33.15 -28.09
CA ILE A 421 40.97 34.31 -27.95
C ILE A 421 41.67 34.61 -29.29
N LEU A 422 42.21 33.59 -29.96
CA LEU A 422 42.91 33.76 -31.24
C LEU A 422 42.03 34.30 -32.36
N ILE A 423 40.73 34.01 -32.33
CA ILE A 423 39.81 34.50 -33.36
C ILE A 423 39.33 35.92 -33.04
N VAL A 424 39.25 36.32 -31.77
CA VAL A 424 38.97 37.70 -31.36
C VAL A 424 40.16 38.64 -31.66
N LEU A 425 41.39 38.13 -31.63
CA LEU A 425 42.60 38.91 -31.95
C LEU A 425 42.81 39.19 -33.44
N ARG A 426 41.96 38.62 -34.31
CA ARG A 426 41.94 38.87 -35.75
C ARG A 426 40.79 39.79 -36.11
#